data_AF-A0A358EQI6-F1
#
_entry.id   AF-A0A358EQI6-F1
#
_cell.length_a   1.000
_cell.length_b   1.000
_cell.length_c   1.000
_cell.angle_alpha   90.00
_cell.angle_beta   90.00
_cell.angle_gamma   90.00
#
_symmetry.space_group_name_H-M   'P 1'
#
loop_
_entity.id
_entity.type
_entity.pdbx_description
1 polymer ?
#
loop_
_entity_poly.entity_id
_entity_poly.type
_entity_poly.pdbx_seq_one_letter_code
_entity_poly.pdbx_strand_id
1 'polypeptide(L)'
;TLTAIQPAVRTAAGNSNFSCSYNSGTDKVTFSDSSDNIIIGSATDSSNFLQALRLTANGTTSITSNEKLGGIDVGKTPAEGNFSGGAGAASGSFKINGTSITWSSTDTIADIMGNINSSEASVYANYDPVNDRFLLTNKTTGDMGITLEDVSGDFLSKTQLLSTNNGALSRGKNLLYKVNDNGPLESQTNTIDQNSSGIQGLAVTATKAQGASKISSVDTSGETITTENSHGYSTGEAVTIYSPGTVPGGISTGTTYYVRTLSSGSFSLHTTKADAESGSSAVNLTGAQTGDVYFLNSSPQKSTVSVKSDDETIKNKIGGFVSQINKIQSLIGTMTASSTSTDGKVTLGVLAGESLVSMTITSDLRTKAIGDVTGLTGSITRLESIGYSTSGYSNQITLSDSAALDTALRENQGQVKSLFTTTTHGLAATMYTYLDTLLDDEGALETTQTNLTNQIKSIDEQIADHERRVQMNRETLIRGFVNMEQAQSKINNDMSFLMSRFK
;
A
#
# COMPACT_ATOMS: atom_id res chain seq x y z
N THR A 1 9.13 -7.85 -53.68
CA THR A 1 10.48 -7.57 -53.15
C THR A 1 11.03 -6.33 -53.83
N LEU A 2 11.94 -5.57 -53.21
CA LEU A 2 12.53 -4.37 -53.81
C LEU A 2 13.28 -4.68 -55.12
N THR A 3 13.80 -5.90 -55.26
CA THR A 3 14.35 -6.47 -56.50
C THR A 3 13.35 -6.58 -57.65
N ALA A 4 12.05 -6.67 -57.38
CA ALA A 4 11.00 -6.67 -58.41
C ALA A 4 10.56 -5.26 -58.83
N ILE A 5 10.75 -4.26 -57.95
CA ILE A 5 10.34 -2.86 -58.18
C ILE A 5 11.37 -2.14 -59.05
N GLN A 6 12.66 -2.40 -58.86
CA GLN A 6 13.73 -1.71 -59.58
C GLN A 6 13.61 -1.82 -61.11
N PRO A 7 13.41 -3.01 -61.72
CA PRO A 7 13.25 -3.11 -63.18
C PRO A 7 12.01 -2.36 -63.68
N ALA A 8 10.89 -2.47 -62.95
CA ALA A 8 9.64 -1.80 -63.31
C ALA A 8 9.78 -0.27 -63.29
N VAL A 9 10.46 0.29 -62.28
CA VAL A 9 10.72 1.73 -62.18
C VAL A 9 11.66 2.19 -63.29
N ARG A 10 12.75 1.45 -63.57
CA ARG A 10 13.67 1.75 -64.68
C ARG A 10 12.94 1.81 -66.02
N THR A 11 12.05 0.85 -66.28
CA THR A 11 11.26 0.79 -67.51
C THR A 11 10.21 1.90 -67.57
N ALA A 12 9.46 2.14 -66.49
CA ALA A 12 8.39 3.15 -66.47
C ALA A 12 8.92 4.59 -66.53
N ALA A 13 10.07 4.86 -65.90
CA ALA A 13 10.69 6.19 -65.88
C ALA A 13 11.68 6.43 -67.03
N GLY A 14 11.97 5.42 -67.86
CA GLY A 14 12.99 5.49 -68.91
C GLY A 14 14.41 5.74 -68.38
N ASN A 15 14.65 5.43 -67.10
CA ASN A 15 15.86 5.78 -66.38
C ASN A 15 16.63 4.50 -65.98
N SER A 16 17.67 4.18 -66.73
CA SER A 16 18.54 3.02 -66.47
C SER A 16 19.44 3.17 -65.25
N ASN A 17 19.65 4.40 -64.78
CA ASN A 17 20.58 4.76 -63.70
C ASN A 17 19.95 4.65 -62.31
N PHE A 18 18.62 4.62 -62.24
CA PHE A 18 17.88 4.41 -60.99
C PHE A 18 18.22 3.05 -60.36
N SER A 19 18.47 3.03 -59.07
CA SER A 19 18.71 1.83 -58.27
C SER A 19 17.97 1.94 -56.95
N CYS A 20 17.54 0.79 -56.44
CA CYS A 20 16.85 0.70 -55.18
C CYS A 20 17.51 -0.40 -54.35
N SER A 21 17.96 -0.03 -53.16
CA SER A 21 18.62 -0.96 -52.23
C SER A 21 17.91 -0.95 -50.88
N TYR A 22 17.99 -2.09 -50.19
CA TYR A 22 17.57 -2.24 -48.81
C TYR A 22 18.77 -2.61 -47.96
N ASN A 23 18.97 -1.88 -46.87
CA ASN A 23 19.98 -2.20 -45.88
C ASN A 23 19.28 -2.90 -44.70
N SER A 24 19.50 -4.20 -44.53
CA SER A 24 18.90 -4.99 -43.45
C SER A 24 19.47 -4.67 -42.06
N GLY A 25 20.64 -4.03 -41.97
CA GLY A 25 21.22 -3.61 -40.69
C GLY A 25 20.62 -2.30 -40.18
N THR A 26 20.24 -1.39 -41.07
CA THR A 26 19.57 -0.13 -40.71
C THR A 26 18.07 -0.13 -40.97
N ASP A 27 17.55 -1.20 -41.58
CA ASP A 27 16.16 -1.38 -42.01
C ASP A 27 15.63 -0.19 -42.84
N LYS A 28 16.46 0.29 -43.77
CA LYS A 28 16.17 1.45 -44.62
C LYS A 28 16.25 1.11 -46.09
N VAL A 29 15.37 1.73 -46.88
CA VAL A 29 15.45 1.70 -48.33
C VAL A 29 16.17 2.95 -48.81
N THR A 30 17.05 2.78 -49.79
CA THR A 30 17.73 3.87 -50.48
C THR A 30 17.41 3.79 -51.96
N PHE A 31 16.83 4.86 -52.48
CA PHE A 31 16.75 5.14 -53.91
C PHE A 31 17.98 5.95 -54.29
N SER A 32 18.68 5.54 -55.34
CA SER A 32 19.87 6.24 -55.82
C SER A 32 19.96 6.22 -57.33
N ASP A 33 20.38 7.33 -57.90
CA ASP A 33 20.58 7.52 -59.33
C ASP A 33 22.00 8.02 -59.56
N SER A 34 22.72 7.45 -60.53
CA SER A 34 24.11 7.82 -60.77
C SER A 34 24.29 9.10 -61.59
N SER A 35 23.23 9.68 -62.13
CA SER A 35 23.30 10.73 -63.15
C SER A 35 22.43 11.95 -62.85
N ASP A 36 21.21 11.75 -62.32
CA ASP A 36 20.23 12.82 -62.15
C ASP A 36 19.65 12.87 -60.72
N ASN A 37 19.17 14.05 -60.31
CA ASN A 37 18.45 14.19 -59.04
C ASN A 37 17.14 13.41 -59.08
N ILE A 38 16.85 12.69 -58.00
CA ILE A 38 15.62 11.90 -57.89
C ILE A 38 14.48 12.81 -57.44
N ILE A 39 13.40 12.82 -58.22
CA ILE A 39 12.13 13.44 -57.85
C ILE A 39 11.13 12.31 -57.59
N ILE A 40 10.54 12.29 -56.39
CA ILE A 40 9.50 11.35 -55.98
C ILE A 40 8.24 12.10 -55.55
N GLY A 41 7.08 11.51 -55.87
CA GLY A 41 5.76 12.05 -55.57
C GLY A 41 5.17 12.84 -56.73
N SER A 42 3.88 12.62 -56.99
CA SER A 42 3.07 13.40 -57.94
C SER A 42 1.82 13.88 -57.22
N ALA A 43 1.29 15.05 -57.61
CA ALA A 43 0.00 15.54 -57.12
C ALA A 43 -1.20 14.63 -57.49
N THR A 44 -1.00 13.72 -58.45
CA THR A 44 -1.99 12.74 -58.89
C THR A 44 -1.75 11.34 -58.31
N ASP A 45 -0.73 11.15 -57.47
CA ASP A 45 -0.45 9.87 -56.83
C ASP A 45 -1.53 9.57 -55.79
N SER A 46 -2.25 8.47 -55.97
CA SER A 46 -3.25 7.97 -55.03
C SER A 46 -2.72 6.84 -54.14
N SER A 47 -1.46 6.43 -54.33
CA SER A 47 -0.83 5.37 -53.56
C SER A 47 -0.21 5.90 -52.26
N ASN A 48 -0.10 5.03 -51.26
CA ASN A 48 0.61 5.32 -50.01
C ASN A 48 2.07 4.84 -50.04
N PHE A 49 2.61 4.50 -51.20
CA PHE A 49 3.90 3.79 -51.33
C PHE A 49 5.09 4.59 -50.76
N LEU A 50 5.21 5.88 -51.12
CA LEU A 50 6.29 6.74 -50.63
C LEU A 50 6.19 6.98 -49.12
N GLN A 51 4.97 7.05 -48.60
CA GLN A 51 4.72 7.18 -47.16
C GLN A 51 5.02 5.88 -46.41
N ALA A 52 4.68 4.72 -46.98
CA ALA A 52 5.03 3.41 -46.43
C ALA A 52 6.55 3.18 -46.41
N LEU A 53 7.28 3.68 -47.42
CA LEU A 53 8.74 3.67 -47.46
C LEU A 53 9.40 4.85 -46.72
N ARG A 54 8.61 5.73 -46.08
CA ARG A 54 9.10 6.92 -45.36
C ARG A 54 10.15 7.71 -46.16
N LEU A 55 9.95 7.84 -47.47
CA LEU A 55 10.84 8.55 -48.38
C LEU A 55 10.31 9.96 -48.64
N THR A 56 11.15 10.96 -48.41
CA THR A 56 10.83 12.37 -48.71
C THR A 56 11.79 12.89 -49.78
N ALA A 57 11.27 13.58 -50.79
CA ALA A 57 12.10 14.21 -51.81
C ALA A 57 13.07 15.20 -51.17
N ASN A 58 14.37 15.03 -51.42
CA ASN A 58 15.43 15.87 -50.87
C ASN A 58 16.21 16.65 -51.95
N GLY A 59 15.79 16.54 -53.22
CA GLY A 59 16.42 17.22 -54.35
C GLY A 59 17.83 16.73 -54.69
N THR A 60 18.21 15.54 -54.26
CA THR A 60 19.54 14.95 -54.53
C THR A 60 19.43 13.68 -55.37
N THR A 61 20.57 13.15 -55.80
CA THR A 61 20.69 11.88 -56.51
C THR A 61 20.46 10.65 -55.62
N SER A 62 20.29 10.82 -54.30
CA SER A 62 20.01 9.72 -53.38
C SER A 62 19.03 10.09 -52.27
N ILE A 63 17.95 9.31 -52.17
CA ILE A 63 16.92 9.47 -51.14
C ILE A 63 16.91 8.20 -50.29
N THR A 64 17.13 8.35 -49.00
CA THR A 64 17.07 7.25 -48.02
C THR A 64 15.86 7.43 -47.11
N SER A 65 15.23 6.34 -46.70
CA SER A 65 14.14 6.36 -45.72
C SER A 65 14.56 7.12 -44.46
N ASN A 66 13.69 8.02 -44.01
CA ASN A 66 13.98 8.89 -42.86
C ASN A 66 14.17 8.04 -41.58
N GLU A 67 13.44 6.94 -41.44
CA GLU A 67 13.47 6.02 -40.29
C GLU A 67 13.47 4.56 -40.75
N LYS A 68 13.59 3.62 -39.79
CA LYS A 68 13.40 2.19 -40.05
C LYS A 68 12.02 1.95 -40.64
N LEU A 69 11.93 1.05 -41.63
CA LEU A 69 10.70 0.78 -42.37
C LEU A 69 9.81 -0.24 -41.68
N GLY A 70 10.42 -1.18 -40.98
CA GLY A 70 9.82 -2.19 -40.14
C GLY A 70 10.05 -1.90 -38.66
N GLY A 71 9.21 -2.55 -37.88
CA GLY A 71 9.27 -2.65 -36.44
C GLY A 71 8.25 -3.70 -36.02
N ILE A 72 8.30 -4.11 -34.77
CA ILE A 72 7.35 -5.06 -34.22
C ILE A 72 5.98 -4.38 -34.11
N ASP A 73 4.96 -4.99 -34.72
CA ASP A 73 3.57 -4.52 -34.62
C ASP A 73 2.96 -5.10 -33.35
N VAL A 74 2.95 -4.29 -32.30
CA VAL A 74 2.45 -4.72 -30.98
C VAL A 74 0.95 -4.99 -30.99
N GLY A 75 0.18 -4.50 -31.96
CA GLY A 75 -1.25 -4.75 -32.10
C GLY A 75 -1.57 -6.13 -32.73
N LYS A 76 -0.54 -6.89 -33.12
CA LYS A 76 -0.66 -8.21 -33.72
C LYS A 76 -0.27 -9.31 -32.75
N THR A 77 -0.67 -10.54 -33.09
CA THR A 77 -0.26 -11.73 -32.35
C THR A 77 1.24 -11.99 -32.58
N PRO A 78 1.94 -12.75 -31.71
CA PRO A 78 3.34 -13.09 -31.91
C PRO A 78 3.66 -13.77 -33.26
N ALA A 79 2.71 -14.51 -33.84
CA ALA A 79 2.89 -15.13 -35.15
C ALA A 79 2.90 -14.10 -36.31
N GLU A 80 2.26 -12.95 -36.13
CA GLU A 80 2.09 -11.91 -37.16
C GLU A 80 2.85 -10.61 -36.86
N GLY A 81 3.42 -10.46 -35.66
CA GLY A 81 3.98 -9.22 -35.12
C GLY A 81 5.32 -8.77 -35.71
N ASN A 82 5.76 -9.35 -36.82
CA ASN A 82 6.96 -8.92 -37.57
C ASN A 82 8.26 -8.88 -36.75
N PHE A 83 8.51 -9.90 -35.92
CA PHE A 83 9.78 -10.05 -35.22
C PHE A 83 10.96 -10.19 -36.20
N SER A 84 12.12 -9.64 -35.82
CA SER A 84 13.36 -9.70 -36.61
C SER A 84 13.84 -11.12 -36.91
N GLY A 85 13.49 -12.09 -36.07
CA GLY A 85 13.81 -13.51 -36.22
C GLY A 85 12.77 -14.33 -36.99
N GLY A 86 11.81 -13.68 -37.67
CA GLY A 86 10.64 -14.32 -38.28
C GLY A 86 9.52 -14.59 -37.28
N ALA A 87 8.40 -15.15 -37.76
CA ALA A 87 7.19 -15.40 -36.96
C ALA A 87 7.49 -16.09 -35.62
N GLY A 88 6.87 -15.59 -34.55
CA GLY A 88 6.91 -16.21 -33.23
C GLY A 88 5.89 -17.34 -33.10
N ALA A 89 6.00 -18.10 -32.01
CA ALA A 89 5.05 -19.15 -31.68
C ALA A 89 3.65 -18.59 -31.42
N ALA A 90 2.62 -19.27 -31.94
CA ALA A 90 1.23 -18.84 -31.79
C ALA A 90 0.75 -18.85 -30.32
N SER A 91 1.35 -19.66 -29.45
CA SER A 91 1.03 -19.70 -28.03
C SER A 91 2.26 -20.18 -27.24
N GLY A 92 2.29 -19.92 -25.95
CA GLY A 92 3.39 -20.36 -25.11
C GLY A 92 3.36 -19.78 -23.70
N SER A 93 4.49 -19.94 -23.01
CA SER A 93 4.71 -19.41 -21.67
C SER A 93 6.18 -19.07 -21.45
N PHE A 94 6.42 -18.03 -20.67
CA PHE A 94 7.75 -17.66 -20.20
C PHE A 94 7.69 -17.22 -18.74
N LYS A 95 8.84 -17.12 -18.08
CA LYS A 95 8.94 -16.61 -16.72
C LYS A 95 9.75 -15.33 -16.68
N ILE A 96 9.28 -14.40 -15.85
CA ILE A 96 10.04 -13.22 -15.43
C ILE A 96 10.13 -13.26 -13.91
N ASN A 97 11.34 -13.22 -13.35
CA ASN A 97 11.56 -13.29 -11.90
C ASN A 97 10.87 -14.50 -11.24
N GLY A 98 10.72 -15.61 -11.98
CA GLY A 98 10.03 -16.83 -11.52
C GLY A 98 8.51 -16.83 -11.73
N THR A 99 7.88 -15.68 -11.98
CA THR A 99 6.44 -15.57 -12.28
C THR A 99 6.15 -15.99 -13.71
N SER A 100 5.23 -16.94 -13.90
CA SER A 100 4.83 -17.43 -15.22
C SER A 100 3.86 -16.48 -15.91
N ILE A 101 4.17 -16.13 -17.15
CA ILE A 101 3.31 -15.38 -18.07
C ILE A 101 2.97 -16.30 -19.24
N THR A 102 1.68 -16.43 -19.54
CA THR A 102 1.18 -17.30 -20.62
C THR A 102 0.48 -16.48 -21.68
N TRP A 103 0.56 -16.90 -22.93
CA TRP A 103 -0.21 -16.30 -24.03
C TRP A 103 -0.80 -17.38 -24.94
N SER A 104 -1.94 -17.04 -25.53
CA SER A 104 -2.70 -17.83 -26.48
C SER A 104 -2.60 -17.25 -27.89
N SER A 105 -3.16 -17.96 -28.88
CA SER A 105 -3.14 -17.55 -30.29
C SER A 105 -3.95 -16.31 -30.62
N THR A 106 -4.79 -15.85 -29.70
CA THR A 106 -5.59 -14.63 -29.87
C THR A 106 -4.96 -13.42 -29.19
N ASP A 107 -3.99 -13.63 -28.30
CA ASP A 107 -3.37 -12.54 -27.54
C ASP A 107 -2.41 -11.77 -28.43
N THR A 108 -2.56 -10.45 -28.44
CA THR A 108 -1.63 -9.56 -29.12
C THR A 108 -0.36 -9.37 -28.30
N ILE A 109 0.72 -8.92 -28.92
CA ILE A 109 1.94 -8.56 -28.21
C ILE A 109 1.67 -7.46 -27.17
N ALA A 110 0.75 -6.54 -27.45
CA ALA A 110 0.27 -5.54 -26.51
C ALA A 110 -0.43 -6.17 -25.29
N ASP A 111 -1.26 -7.20 -25.50
CA ASP A 111 -1.89 -7.93 -24.39
C ASP A 111 -0.84 -8.64 -23.53
N ILE A 112 0.18 -9.24 -24.15
CA ILE A 112 1.29 -9.88 -23.43
C ILE A 112 2.07 -8.85 -22.59
N MET A 113 2.38 -7.68 -23.15
CA MET A 113 2.99 -6.59 -22.38
C MET A 113 2.09 -6.10 -21.24
N GLY A 114 0.78 -6.01 -21.48
CA GLY A 114 -0.22 -5.71 -20.47
C GLY A 114 -0.20 -6.72 -19.32
N ASN A 115 -0.15 -8.00 -19.64
CA ASN A 115 -0.05 -9.10 -18.67
C ASN A 115 1.24 -9.05 -17.86
N ILE A 116 2.39 -8.72 -18.49
CA ILE A 116 3.64 -8.49 -17.75
C ILE A 116 3.46 -7.32 -16.76
N ASN A 117 2.93 -6.19 -17.24
CA ASN A 117 2.76 -4.97 -16.45
C ASN A 117 1.80 -5.14 -15.26
N SER A 118 0.77 -5.98 -15.38
CA SER A 118 -0.19 -6.28 -14.30
C SER A 118 0.23 -7.44 -13.40
N SER A 119 1.23 -8.22 -13.79
CA SER A 119 1.70 -9.39 -13.03
C SER A 119 2.49 -9.05 -11.76
N GLU A 120 2.67 -10.07 -10.93
CA GLU A 120 3.55 -10.09 -9.75
C GLU A 120 5.05 -10.22 -10.09
N ALA A 121 5.41 -10.28 -11.38
CA ALA A 121 6.80 -10.38 -11.83
C ALA A 121 7.66 -9.16 -11.47
N SER A 122 7.04 -8.09 -10.95
CA SER A 122 7.70 -6.88 -10.44
C SER A 122 8.51 -6.11 -11.49
N VAL A 123 8.10 -6.20 -12.77
CA VAL A 123 8.69 -5.42 -13.88
C VAL A 123 7.63 -4.65 -14.66
N TYR A 124 8.03 -3.56 -15.30
CA TYR A 124 7.32 -2.92 -16.39
C TYR A 124 7.89 -3.38 -17.72
N ALA A 125 7.03 -3.68 -18.69
CA ALA A 125 7.37 -3.94 -20.08
C ALA A 125 6.91 -2.78 -20.97
N ASN A 126 7.82 -2.30 -21.81
CA ASN A 126 7.53 -1.30 -22.82
C ASN A 126 8.22 -1.65 -24.14
N TYR A 127 7.67 -1.17 -25.24
CA TYR A 127 8.28 -1.27 -26.56
C TYR A 127 8.64 0.14 -27.07
N ASP A 128 9.88 0.31 -27.51
CA ASP A 128 10.40 1.54 -28.10
C ASP A 128 10.39 1.40 -29.64
N PRO A 129 9.40 1.98 -30.35
CA PRO A 129 9.28 1.84 -31.79
C PRO A 129 10.35 2.61 -32.59
N VAL A 130 11.06 3.55 -31.96
CA VAL A 130 12.13 4.32 -32.63
C VAL A 130 13.39 3.48 -32.74
N ASN A 131 13.74 2.80 -31.65
CA ASN A 131 14.91 1.94 -31.60
C ASN A 131 14.60 0.48 -31.99
N ASP A 132 13.32 0.11 -32.09
CA ASP A 132 12.82 -1.25 -32.34
C ASP A 132 13.34 -2.23 -31.27
N ARG A 133 12.97 -1.96 -30.00
CA ARG A 133 13.42 -2.76 -28.86
C ARG A 133 12.38 -2.87 -27.75
N PHE A 134 12.35 -4.02 -27.09
CA PHE A 134 11.64 -4.20 -25.83
C PHE A 134 12.53 -3.77 -24.66
N LEU A 135 11.93 -3.12 -23.66
CA LEU A 135 12.58 -2.72 -22.43
C LEU A 135 11.77 -3.27 -21.25
N LEU A 136 12.45 -4.07 -20.42
CA LEU A 136 11.95 -4.48 -19.12
C LEU A 136 12.65 -3.65 -18.03
N THR A 137 11.89 -3.09 -17.11
CA THR A 137 12.41 -2.28 -15.99
C THR A 137 11.81 -2.76 -14.68
N ASN A 138 12.62 -3.01 -13.65
CA ASN A 138 12.09 -3.35 -12.32
C ASN A 138 11.17 -2.24 -11.80
N LYS A 139 10.02 -2.62 -11.22
CA LYS A 139 9.08 -1.69 -10.56
C LYS A 139 9.70 -1.09 -9.30
N THR A 140 10.60 -1.83 -8.67
CA THR A 140 11.40 -1.39 -7.53
C THR A 140 12.74 -0.83 -8.02
N THR A 141 13.12 0.32 -7.48
CA THR A 141 14.47 0.86 -7.65
C THR A 141 15.49 -0.04 -6.96
N GLY A 142 16.74 0.04 -7.43
CA GLY A 142 17.86 -0.67 -6.84
C GLY A 142 18.64 -1.45 -7.87
N ASP A 143 19.83 -1.87 -7.46
CA ASP A 143 20.65 -2.80 -8.20
C ASP A 143 20.11 -4.23 -8.06
N MET A 144 18.99 -4.47 -8.73
CA MET A 144 18.30 -5.75 -8.79
C MET A 144 18.36 -6.29 -10.21
N GLY A 145 18.67 -7.58 -10.35
CA GLY A 145 18.61 -8.28 -11.63
C GLY A 145 17.18 -8.52 -12.10
N ILE A 146 17.05 -8.98 -13.34
CA ILE A 146 15.82 -9.55 -13.91
C ILE A 146 16.19 -10.92 -14.45
N THR A 147 15.45 -11.96 -14.05
CA THR A 147 15.64 -13.30 -14.62
C THR A 147 14.56 -13.60 -15.64
N LEU A 148 14.97 -14.19 -16.76
CA LEU A 148 14.15 -14.42 -17.95
C LEU A 148 14.34 -15.86 -18.43
N GLU A 149 13.24 -16.56 -18.68
CA GLU A 149 13.24 -17.95 -19.15
C GLU A 149 12.04 -18.20 -20.07
N ASP A 150 12.27 -18.56 -21.33
CA ASP A 150 11.19 -19.13 -22.17
C ASP A 150 10.94 -20.58 -21.72
N VAL A 151 9.69 -20.92 -21.36
CA VAL A 151 9.30 -22.27 -20.92
C VAL A 151 8.70 -23.06 -22.08
N SER A 152 7.81 -22.43 -22.84
CA SER A 152 7.24 -22.95 -24.09
C SER A 152 7.01 -21.81 -25.08
N GLY A 153 7.20 -22.08 -26.38
CA GLY A 153 7.24 -21.01 -27.39
C GLY A 153 8.60 -20.31 -27.42
N ASP A 154 8.63 -19.06 -27.87
CA ASP A 154 9.88 -18.35 -28.18
C ASP A 154 9.82 -16.82 -27.96
N PHE A 155 8.85 -16.33 -27.19
CA PHE A 155 8.55 -14.89 -27.10
C PHE A 155 9.75 -14.05 -26.61
N LEU A 156 10.45 -14.46 -25.54
CA LEU A 156 11.59 -13.68 -25.02
C LEU A 156 12.77 -13.69 -25.99
N SER A 157 13.00 -14.81 -26.68
CA SER A 157 14.02 -14.90 -27.72
C SER A 157 13.71 -14.01 -28.93
N LYS A 158 12.44 -13.96 -29.37
CA LYS A 158 11.97 -13.16 -30.53
C LYS A 158 11.94 -11.66 -30.25
N THR A 159 11.72 -11.28 -29.00
CA THR A 159 11.81 -9.89 -28.51
C THR A 159 13.24 -9.45 -28.19
N GLN A 160 14.24 -10.33 -28.38
CA GLN A 160 15.67 -10.08 -28.10
C GLN A 160 15.97 -9.72 -26.63
N LEU A 161 15.11 -10.13 -25.70
CA LEU A 161 15.29 -9.84 -24.27
C LEU A 161 16.30 -10.78 -23.60
N LEU A 162 16.49 -11.98 -24.15
CA LEU A 162 17.47 -12.94 -23.63
C LEU A 162 18.90 -12.51 -24.00
N SER A 163 19.86 -12.72 -23.09
CA SER A 163 21.28 -12.39 -23.34
C SER A 163 21.87 -13.14 -24.54
N THR A 164 21.38 -14.34 -24.83
CA THR A 164 21.72 -15.11 -26.03
C THR A 164 21.25 -14.46 -27.34
N ASN A 165 20.34 -13.49 -27.24
CA ASN A 165 19.68 -12.82 -28.36
C ASN A 165 19.95 -11.31 -28.35
N ASN A 166 21.11 -10.88 -27.83
CA ASN A 166 21.56 -9.48 -27.68
C ASN A 166 20.86 -8.68 -26.56
N GLY A 167 20.08 -9.32 -25.68
CA GLY A 167 19.54 -8.68 -24.50
C GLY A 167 20.64 -8.21 -23.56
N ALA A 168 20.62 -6.93 -23.19
CA ALA A 168 21.59 -6.33 -22.29
C ALA A 168 20.91 -5.94 -20.96
N LEU A 169 21.53 -6.32 -19.84
CA LEU A 169 21.10 -5.88 -18.51
C LEU A 169 21.84 -4.61 -18.14
N SER A 170 21.09 -3.55 -17.81
CA SER A 170 21.63 -2.37 -17.15
C SER A 170 21.35 -2.48 -15.66
N ARG A 171 22.41 -2.46 -14.85
CA ARG A 171 22.28 -2.47 -13.38
C ARG A 171 21.66 -1.17 -12.88
N GLY A 172 20.82 -1.30 -11.85
CA GLY A 172 20.34 -0.15 -11.10
C GLY A 172 21.40 0.38 -10.13
N LYS A 173 21.01 1.32 -9.28
CA LYS A 173 21.88 1.89 -8.25
C LYS A 173 21.21 1.77 -6.90
N ASN A 174 21.98 1.37 -5.89
CA ASN A 174 21.55 1.41 -4.50
C ASN A 174 21.87 2.77 -3.89
N LEU A 175 21.07 3.17 -2.91
CA LEU A 175 21.29 4.39 -2.14
C LEU A 175 22.36 4.14 -1.08
N LEU A 176 23.43 4.95 -1.12
CA LEU A 176 24.44 5.01 -0.07
C LEU A 176 24.16 6.18 0.87
N TYR A 177 24.18 5.92 2.17
CA TYR A 177 23.87 6.93 3.19
C TYR A 177 24.60 6.67 4.50
N LYS A 178 24.51 7.61 5.44
CA LYS A 178 25.08 7.48 6.80
C LYS A 178 24.00 7.78 7.83
N VAL A 179 24.10 7.16 9.00
CA VAL A 179 23.22 7.38 10.15
C VAL A 179 24.08 7.74 11.34
N ASN A 180 23.90 8.94 11.91
CA ASN A 180 24.69 9.42 13.06
C ASN A 180 26.21 9.26 12.86
N ASP A 181 26.70 9.63 11.66
CA ASP A 181 28.09 9.46 11.20
C ASP A 181 28.59 8.00 11.07
N ASN A 182 27.79 7.01 11.46
CA ASN A 182 28.02 5.60 11.15
C ASN A 182 27.60 5.27 9.72
N GLY A 183 28.41 4.44 9.06
CA GLY A 183 28.20 4.03 7.68
C GLY A 183 29.50 4.10 6.88
N PRO A 184 29.43 4.01 5.53
CA PRO A 184 28.21 4.03 4.73
C PRO A 184 27.34 2.77 4.91
N LEU A 185 26.02 2.98 4.94
CA LEU A 185 24.99 1.95 4.83
C LEU A 185 24.41 1.99 3.41
N GLU A 186 23.78 0.89 3.03
CA GLU A 186 23.20 0.70 1.70
C GLU A 186 21.71 0.39 1.83
N SER A 187 20.90 1.08 1.04
CA SER A 187 19.50 0.72 0.80
C SER A 187 19.34 0.36 -0.67
N GLN A 188 18.68 -0.75 -0.95
CA GLN A 188 18.34 -1.11 -2.32
C GLN A 188 17.39 -0.08 -2.96
N THR A 189 16.59 0.61 -2.15
CA THR A 189 15.63 1.59 -2.66
C THR A 189 16.05 3.01 -2.30
N ASN A 190 15.35 3.99 -2.86
CA ASN A 190 15.48 5.39 -2.41
C ASN A 190 14.88 5.62 -1.02
N THR A 191 14.24 4.62 -0.40
CA THR A 191 13.71 4.71 0.96
C THR A 191 14.66 4.03 1.93
N ILE A 192 15.08 4.79 2.94
CA ILE A 192 15.79 4.32 4.12
C ILE A 192 14.71 3.89 5.12
N ASP A 193 14.66 2.60 5.37
CA ASP A 193 13.68 1.96 6.24
C ASP A 193 14.36 1.26 7.43
N GLN A 194 13.57 0.58 8.26
CA GLN A 194 14.10 -0.19 9.40
C GLN A 194 15.05 -1.33 8.98
N ASN A 195 14.87 -1.91 7.78
CA ASN A 195 15.68 -3.04 7.33
C ASN A 195 17.07 -2.58 6.90
N SER A 196 17.15 -1.46 6.19
CA SER A 196 18.40 -0.88 5.74
C SER A 196 19.13 -0.13 6.85
N SER A 197 18.41 0.55 7.75
CA SER A 197 19.02 1.41 8.79
C SER A 197 19.20 0.74 10.15
N GLY A 198 18.46 -0.32 10.43
CA GLY A 198 18.34 -0.92 11.77
C GLY A 198 17.50 -0.09 12.77
N ILE A 199 16.96 1.07 12.36
CA ILE A 199 16.11 1.91 13.21
C ILE A 199 14.64 1.54 13.00
N GLN A 200 14.04 0.91 13.99
CA GLN A 200 12.63 0.50 13.94
C GLN A 200 11.69 1.69 13.71
N GLY A 201 10.75 1.54 12.77
CA GLY A 201 9.78 2.58 12.42
C GLY A 201 10.33 3.74 11.59
N LEU A 202 11.61 3.75 11.24
CA LEU A 202 12.15 4.74 10.31
C LEU A 202 11.65 4.45 8.89
N ALA A 203 11.21 5.52 8.20
CA ALA A 203 10.92 5.52 6.78
C ALA A 203 11.23 6.91 6.21
N VAL A 204 12.34 7.03 5.48
CA VAL A 204 12.80 8.31 4.91
C VAL A 204 13.12 8.10 3.43
N THR A 205 12.42 8.79 2.55
CA THR A 205 12.69 8.73 1.11
C THR A 205 13.67 9.84 0.70
N ALA A 206 14.83 9.45 0.18
CA ALA A 206 15.79 10.36 -0.41
C ALA A 206 15.31 10.81 -1.79
N THR A 207 15.11 12.12 -1.96
CA THR A 207 14.71 12.72 -3.24
C THR A 207 15.91 13.18 -4.08
N LYS A 208 17.05 13.40 -3.43
CA LYS A 208 18.32 13.75 -4.08
C LYS A 208 19.47 13.20 -3.27
N ALA A 209 20.35 12.45 -3.92
CA ALA A 209 21.63 12.04 -3.35
C ALA A 209 22.76 12.78 -4.07
N GLN A 210 23.65 13.41 -3.31
CA GLN A 210 24.92 13.93 -3.80
C GLN A 210 26.00 13.54 -2.82
N GLY A 211 27.16 13.11 -3.34
CA GLY A 211 28.31 12.81 -2.51
C GLY A 211 28.98 11.46 -2.78
N ALA A 212 28.52 10.67 -3.75
CA ALA A 212 29.21 9.45 -4.17
C ALA A 212 29.59 9.53 -5.66
N SER A 213 30.87 9.36 -5.99
CA SER A 213 31.35 9.27 -7.37
C SER A 213 31.95 7.90 -7.62
N LYS A 214 31.43 7.20 -8.62
CA LYS A 214 31.88 5.86 -9.00
C LYS A 214 33.08 5.93 -9.93
N ILE A 215 34.10 5.11 -9.67
CA ILE A 215 35.26 4.97 -10.53
C ILE A 215 34.87 4.28 -11.85
N SER A 216 35.29 4.84 -12.98
CA SER A 216 35.25 4.18 -14.29
C SER A 216 36.56 3.49 -14.64
N SER A 217 37.70 4.10 -14.31
CA SER A 217 39.03 3.56 -14.59
C SER A 217 40.10 4.13 -13.66
N VAL A 218 41.22 3.40 -13.56
CA VAL A 218 42.42 3.79 -12.81
C VAL A 218 43.61 3.69 -13.75
N ASP A 219 44.42 4.74 -13.79
CA ASP A 219 45.72 4.76 -14.45
C ASP A 219 46.83 4.79 -13.38
N THR A 220 47.49 3.65 -13.22
CA THR A 220 48.59 3.45 -12.26
C THR A 220 49.91 4.06 -12.72
N SER A 221 50.04 4.44 -14.00
CA SER A 221 51.25 5.12 -14.49
C SER A 221 51.14 6.63 -14.32
N GLY A 222 49.94 7.16 -14.52
CA GLY A 222 49.62 8.57 -14.31
C GLY A 222 49.18 8.93 -12.88
N GLU A 223 48.95 7.94 -12.02
CA GLU A 223 48.38 8.09 -10.68
C GLU A 223 47.04 8.85 -10.67
N THR A 224 46.19 8.50 -11.65
CA THR A 224 44.90 9.16 -11.85
C THR A 224 43.73 8.18 -11.74
N ILE A 225 42.64 8.70 -11.20
CA ILE A 225 41.35 8.03 -11.12
C ILE A 225 40.38 8.80 -12.01
N THR A 226 39.66 8.08 -12.86
CA THR A 226 38.57 8.63 -13.68
C THR A 226 37.23 8.13 -13.15
N THR A 227 36.21 8.98 -13.11
CA THR A 227 34.86 8.65 -12.64
C THR A 227 33.88 8.55 -13.80
N GLU A 228 32.84 7.72 -13.65
CA GLU A 228 31.81 7.53 -14.69
C GLU A 228 31.07 8.82 -15.06
N ASN A 229 30.92 9.72 -14.09
CA ASN A 229 30.27 11.02 -14.24
C ASN A 229 31.13 12.11 -13.61
N SER A 230 30.80 13.37 -13.88
CA SER A 230 31.46 14.51 -13.22
C SER A 230 31.41 14.35 -11.70
N HIS A 231 32.56 14.47 -11.04
CA HIS A 231 32.67 14.19 -9.60
C HIS A 231 32.32 15.38 -8.71
N GLY A 232 32.39 16.61 -9.22
CA GLY A 232 32.05 17.83 -8.47
C GLY A 232 33.00 18.19 -7.32
N TYR A 233 34.01 17.35 -7.02
CA TYR A 233 35.04 17.66 -6.03
C TYR A 233 35.85 18.92 -6.37
N SER A 234 36.38 19.56 -5.33
CA SER A 234 37.37 20.62 -5.38
C SER A 234 38.76 20.11 -4.96
N THR A 235 39.83 20.77 -5.41
CA THR A 235 41.19 20.43 -4.96
C THR A 235 41.33 20.70 -3.45
N GLY A 236 41.93 19.74 -2.72
CA GLY A 236 42.07 19.75 -1.27
C GLY A 236 40.85 19.20 -0.51
N GLU A 237 39.81 18.72 -1.20
CA GLU A 237 38.62 18.15 -0.58
C GLU A 237 38.88 16.73 -0.05
N ALA A 238 38.39 16.45 1.15
CA ALA A 238 38.54 15.15 1.79
C ALA A 238 37.46 14.16 1.30
N VAL A 239 37.91 12.97 0.92
CA VAL A 239 37.06 11.85 0.47
C VAL A 239 37.39 10.57 1.22
N THR A 240 36.40 9.71 1.37
CA THR A 240 36.55 8.35 1.91
C THR A 240 36.09 7.34 0.87
N ILE A 241 36.52 6.08 0.98
CA ILE A 241 36.23 5.06 -0.04
C ILE A 241 35.22 4.05 0.50
N TYR A 242 34.22 3.75 -0.34
CA TYR A 242 33.32 2.62 -0.18
C TYR A 242 33.43 1.69 -1.38
N SER A 243 33.48 0.39 -1.15
CA SER A 243 33.43 -0.58 -2.23
C SER A 243 32.80 -1.88 -1.74
N PRO A 244 31.80 -2.43 -2.47
CA PRO A 244 31.40 -3.83 -2.33
C PRO A 244 32.38 -4.82 -3.00
N GLY A 245 33.39 -4.33 -3.74
CA GLY A 245 34.40 -5.13 -4.43
C GLY A 245 35.82 -4.92 -3.89
N THR A 246 36.81 -4.95 -4.78
CA THR A 246 38.22 -4.71 -4.44
C THR A 246 38.58 -3.29 -4.82
N VAL A 247 39.07 -2.51 -3.85
CA VAL A 247 39.57 -1.16 -4.10
C VAL A 247 40.86 -1.17 -4.93
N PRO A 248 41.18 -0.09 -5.67
CA PRO A 248 42.48 0.05 -6.33
C PRO A 248 43.64 -0.21 -5.37
N GLY A 249 44.72 -0.79 -5.88
CA GLY A 249 45.92 -1.03 -5.07
C GLY A 249 46.52 0.29 -4.60
N GLY A 250 47.04 0.34 -3.38
CA GLY A 250 47.62 1.56 -2.78
C GLY A 250 46.65 2.43 -1.99
N ILE A 251 45.34 2.15 -2.04
CA ILE A 251 44.32 2.82 -1.23
C ILE A 251 43.47 1.80 -0.44
N SER A 252 42.73 2.28 0.55
CA SER A 252 41.95 1.45 1.48
C SER A 252 40.63 2.12 1.88
N THR A 253 39.61 1.30 2.13
CA THR A 253 38.33 1.76 2.67
C THR A 253 38.49 2.35 4.07
N GLY A 254 37.63 3.29 4.45
CA GLY A 254 37.67 3.97 5.76
C GLY A 254 38.80 4.99 5.94
N THR A 255 39.85 4.95 5.11
CA THR A 255 40.92 5.96 5.11
C THR A 255 40.46 7.24 4.41
N THR A 256 40.82 8.39 4.97
CA THR A 256 40.58 9.70 4.35
C THR A 256 41.73 10.06 3.42
N TYR A 257 41.39 10.44 2.20
CA TYR A 257 42.32 10.96 1.19
C TYR A 257 41.88 12.36 0.75
N TYR A 258 42.79 13.12 0.17
CA TYR A 258 42.53 14.45 -0.36
C TYR A 258 42.63 14.45 -1.88
N VAL A 259 41.63 15.05 -2.53
CA VAL A 259 41.49 15.07 -3.98
C VAL A 259 42.29 16.22 -4.57
N ARG A 260 43.05 15.98 -5.64
CA ARG A 260 43.51 17.01 -6.56
C ARG A 260 42.82 16.84 -7.91
N THR A 261 41.98 17.81 -8.25
CA THR A 261 41.15 17.80 -9.46
C THR A 261 42.00 18.05 -10.70
N LEU A 262 41.93 17.15 -11.69
CA LEU A 262 42.63 17.30 -12.97
C LEU A 262 41.65 17.72 -14.07
N SER A 263 40.43 17.20 -14.02
CA SER A 263 39.30 17.60 -14.86
C SER A 263 37.98 17.45 -14.07
N SER A 264 36.83 17.59 -14.72
CA SER A 264 35.53 17.32 -14.09
C SER A 264 35.30 15.82 -13.80
N GLY A 265 35.99 14.92 -14.50
CA GLY A 265 35.84 13.48 -14.38
C GLY A 265 37.12 12.76 -13.94
N SER A 266 38.19 13.48 -13.59
CA SER A 266 39.45 12.86 -13.20
C SER A 266 40.20 13.63 -12.12
N PHE A 267 40.87 12.88 -11.24
CA PHE A 267 41.65 13.42 -10.13
C PHE A 267 42.79 12.49 -9.71
N SER A 268 43.73 13.02 -8.92
CA SER A 268 44.73 12.24 -8.18
C SER A 268 44.43 12.30 -6.67
N LEU A 269 44.91 11.30 -5.93
CA LEU A 269 44.73 11.21 -4.48
C LEU A 269 46.01 11.54 -3.74
N HIS A 270 45.86 12.12 -2.56
CA HIS A 270 46.94 12.54 -1.67
C HIS A 270 46.59 12.19 -0.23
N THR A 271 47.60 11.95 0.61
CA THR A 271 47.39 11.63 2.04
C THR A 271 47.18 12.88 2.89
N THR A 272 47.62 14.05 2.42
CA THR A 272 47.42 15.33 3.09
C THR A 272 46.78 16.36 2.16
N LYS A 273 46.10 17.34 2.76
CA LYS A 273 45.50 18.45 2.01
C LYS A 273 46.55 19.31 1.29
N ALA A 274 47.69 19.57 1.94
CA ALA A 274 48.75 20.41 1.37
C ALA A 274 49.41 19.75 0.14
N ASP A 275 49.55 18.42 0.16
CA ASP A 275 50.03 17.66 -1.00
C ASP A 275 49.05 17.74 -2.18
N ALA A 276 47.74 17.61 -1.92
CA ALA A 276 46.72 17.78 -2.96
C ALA A 276 46.72 19.19 -3.58
N GLU A 277 46.85 20.23 -2.76
CA GLU A 277 46.88 21.62 -3.21
C GLU A 277 48.15 21.96 -4.01
N SER A 278 49.30 21.40 -3.61
CA SER A 278 50.58 21.60 -4.30
C SER A 278 50.79 20.65 -5.48
N GLY A 279 50.06 19.54 -5.55
CA GLY A 279 50.26 18.47 -6.52
C GLY A 279 51.51 17.62 -6.28
N SER A 280 52.00 17.57 -5.04
CA SER A 280 53.17 16.78 -4.63
C SER A 280 52.74 15.44 -4.02
N SER A 281 53.59 14.42 -3.97
CA SER A 281 53.36 13.20 -3.18
C SER A 281 52.02 12.48 -3.45
N ALA A 282 51.64 12.36 -4.72
CA ALA A 282 50.46 11.58 -5.12
C ALA A 282 50.55 10.14 -4.58
N VAL A 283 49.41 9.58 -4.19
CA VAL A 283 49.30 8.19 -3.76
C VAL A 283 49.68 7.28 -4.93
N ASN A 284 50.56 6.31 -4.67
CA ASN A 284 50.97 5.29 -5.62
C ASN A 284 49.87 4.23 -5.77
N LEU A 285 49.20 4.22 -6.92
CA LEU A 285 48.17 3.27 -7.29
C LEU A 285 48.83 2.04 -7.91
N THR A 286 48.73 0.89 -7.26
CA THR A 286 49.45 -0.33 -7.68
C THR A 286 48.60 -1.32 -8.49
N GLY A 287 47.33 -1.00 -8.74
CA GLY A 287 46.43 -1.84 -9.50
C GLY A 287 45.03 -1.24 -9.62
N ALA A 288 44.28 -1.68 -10.63
CA ALA A 288 42.89 -1.28 -10.83
C ALA A 288 41.94 -2.00 -9.86
N GLN A 289 40.76 -1.41 -9.67
CA GLN A 289 39.67 -1.99 -8.88
C GLN A 289 39.01 -3.20 -9.57
N THR A 290 38.30 -4.01 -8.78
CA THR A 290 37.32 -4.96 -9.30
C THR A 290 35.94 -4.68 -8.72
N GLY A 291 34.92 -4.65 -9.56
CA GLY A 291 33.57 -4.28 -9.14
C GLY A 291 33.43 -2.77 -8.91
N ASP A 292 32.41 -2.40 -8.14
CA ASP A 292 32.08 -0.99 -7.93
C ASP A 292 32.92 -0.38 -6.79
N VAL A 293 33.45 0.82 -7.01
CA VAL A 293 34.16 1.61 -5.99
C VAL A 293 33.66 3.03 -6.06
N TYR A 294 33.35 3.59 -4.90
CA TYR A 294 32.78 4.92 -4.74
C TYR A 294 33.68 5.77 -3.84
N PHE A 295 33.96 6.98 -4.28
CA PHE A 295 34.49 8.04 -3.42
C PHE A 295 33.34 8.82 -2.80
N LEU A 296 33.35 8.90 -1.48
CA LEU A 296 32.35 9.55 -0.67
C LEU A 296 32.88 10.89 -0.18
N ASN A 297 32.19 11.97 -0.53
CA ASN A 297 32.47 13.31 -0.02
C ASN A 297 32.34 13.34 1.52
N SER A 298 33.27 14.01 2.18
CA SER A 298 33.23 14.30 3.63
C SER A 298 32.11 15.27 4.06
N SER A 299 31.50 15.99 3.13
CA SER A 299 30.41 16.96 3.36
C SER A 299 29.08 16.55 2.67
N PRO A 300 28.47 15.40 3.04
CA PRO A 300 27.19 15.00 2.46
C PRO A 300 26.06 15.93 2.93
N GLN A 301 24.96 15.98 2.16
CA GLN A 301 23.73 16.64 2.60
C GLN A 301 23.20 15.95 3.87
N LYS A 302 22.95 16.73 4.92
CA LYS A 302 22.47 16.23 6.22
C LYS A 302 21.00 16.58 6.42
N SER A 303 20.24 15.64 6.98
CA SER A 303 18.87 15.84 7.45
C SER A 303 18.72 15.22 8.83
N THR A 304 17.90 15.83 9.69
CA THR A 304 17.62 15.32 11.04
C THR A 304 16.21 14.75 11.07
N VAL A 305 16.07 13.51 11.52
CA VAL A 305 14.79 12.82 11.68
C VAL A 305 14.72 12.28 13.11
N SER A 306 13.58 12.48 13.76
CA SER A 306 13.30 11.94 15.09
C SER A 306 12.21 10.88 14.98
N VAL A 307 12.55 9.64 15.30
CA VAL A 307 11.56 8.56 15.45
C VAL A 307 11.19 8.47 16.92
N LYS A 308 9.89 8.58 17.22
CA LYS A 308 9.36 8.51 18.58
C LYS A 308 8.04 7.74 18.60
N SER A 309 7.68 7.22 19.77
CA SER A 309 6.34 6.67 20.00
C SER A 309 5.26 7.73 19.79
N ASP A 310 4.15 7.34 19.16
CA ASP A 310 2.95 8.16 19.03
C ASP A 310 2.05 8.00 20.26
N ASP A 311 2.49 8.61 21.37
CA ASP A 311 1.80 8.53 22.65
C ASP A 311 0.41 9.19 22.61
N GLU A 312 0.19 10.15 21.72
CA GLU A 312 -1.10 10.83 21.58
C GLU A 312 -2.17 9.89 21.04
N THR A 313 -1.86 9.12 20.00
CA THR A 313 -2.76 8.09 19.49
C THR A 313 -3.09 7.06 20.56
N ILE A 314 -2.11 6.64 21.37
CA ILE A 314 -2.33 5.67 22.45
C ILE A 314 -3.25 6.26 23.53
N LYS A 315 -2.98 7.47 24.01
CA LYS A 315 -3.84 8.18 24.99
C LYS A 315 -5.27 8.32 24.49
N ASN A 316 -5.45 8.71 23.23
CA ASN A 316 -6.77 8.86 22.62
C ASN A 316 -7.53 7.52 22.57
N LYS A 317 -6.86 6.41 22.27
CA LYS A 317 -7.50 5.07 22.28
C LYS A 317 -7.86 4.60 23.69
N ILE A 318 -6.98 4.82 24.68
CA ILE A 318 -7.28 4.50 26.08
C ILE A 318 -8.45 5.36 26.59
N GLY A 319 -8.40 6.67 26.35
CA GLY A 319 -9.48 7.59 26.69
C GLY A 319 -10.80 7.27 26.00
N GLY A 320 -10.75 6.83 24.73
CA GLY A 320 -11.92 6.35 23.98
C GLY A 320 -12.56 5.11 24.62
N PHE A 321 -11.75 4.13 25.01
CA PHE A 321 -12.22 2.94 25.74
C PHE A 321 -12.93 3.32 27.06
N VAL A 322 -12.28 4.16 27.87
CA VAL A 322 -12.84 4.66 29.14
C VAL A 322 -14.14 5.44 28.90
N SER A 323 -14.19 6.24 27.84
CA SER A 323 -15.38 7.01 27.48
C SER A 323 -16.58 6.13 27.11
N GLN A 324 -16.35 5.01 26.41
CA GLN A 324 -17.44 4.07 26.10
C GLN A 324 -18.00 3.41 27.36
N ILE A 325 -17.12 3.01 28.30
CA ILE A 325 -17.56 2.48 29.60
C ILE A 325 -18.39 3.51 30.34
N ASN A 326 -17.90 4.76 30.45
CA ASN A 326 -18.63 5.85 31.12
C ASN A 326 -19.99 6.15 30.46
N LYS A 327 -20.08 6.04 29.13
CA LYS A 327 -21.32 6.23 28.40
C LYS A 327 -22.35 5.15 28.75
N ILE A 328 -21.93 3.88 28.79
CA ILE A 328 -22.80 2.76 29.18
C ILE A 328 -23.23 2.93 30.65
N GLN A 329 -22.30 3.24 31.55
CA GLN A 329 -22.60 3.47 32.96
C GLN A 329 -23.60 4.63 33.15
N SER A 330 -23.47 5.71 32.36
CA SER A 330 -24.39 6.84 32.39
C SER A 330 -25.77 6.50 31.82
N LEU A 331 -25.82 5.69 30.76
CA LEU A 331 -27.07 5.18 30.19
C LEU A 331 -27.82 4.31 31.20
N ILE A 332 -27.13 3.34 31.82
CA ILE A 332 -27.71 2.50 32.87
C ILE A 332 -28.20 3.36 34.04
N GLY A 333 -27.38 4.30 34.51
CA GLY A 333 -27.77 5.24 35.56
C GLY A 333 -29.03 6.03 35.21
N THR A 334 -29.15 6.51 33.96
CA THR A 334 -30.34 7.24 33.49
C THR A 334 -31.59 6.35 33.46
N MET A 335 -31.46 5.09 33.03
CA MET A 335 -32.60 4.17 32.92
C MET A 335 -33.06 3.59 34.27
N THR A 336 -32.16 3.56 35.27
CA THR A 336 -32.40 2.96 36.59
C THR A 336 -32.65 4.00 37.68
N ALA A 337 -32.26 5.27 37.48
CA ALA A 337 -32.43 6.33 38.45
C ALA A 337 -33.91 6.54 38.81
N SER A 338 -34.16 6.72 40.11
CA SER A 338 -35.46 7.11 40.64
C SER A 338 -35.38 8.56 41.12
N SER A 339 -36.41 9.34 40.83
CA SER A 339 -36.52 10.74 41.25
C SER A 339 -37.68 10.92 42.21
N THR A 340 -37.59 11.89 43.11
CA THR A 340 -38.71 12.29 43.98
C THR A 340 -39.01 13.75 43.69
N SER A 341 -40.25 14.05 43.30
CA SER A 341 -40.71 15.43 43.09
C SER A 341 -40.77 16.20 44.41
N THR A 342 -40.84 17.53 44.34
CA THR A 342 -41.03 18.42 45.51
C THR A 342 -42.27 18.06 46.34
N ASP A 343 -43.25 17.43 45.71
CA ASP A 343 -44.51 17.00 46.33
C ASP A 343 -44.42 15.58 46.95
N GLY A 344 -43.22 15.01 47.04
CA GLY A 344 -42.97 13.69 47.62
C GLY A 344 -43.31 12.50 46.71
N LYS A 345 -43.76 12.75 45.47
CA LYS A 345 -44.07 11.68 44.50
C LYS A 345 -42.78 11.09 43.92
N VAL A 346 -42.60 9.79 44.10
CA VAL A 346 -41.47 9.03 43.53
C VAL A 346 -41.82 8.59 42.10
N THR A 347 -40.94 8.91 41.15
CA THR A 347 -40.97 8.40 39.77
C THR A 347 -39.77 7.49 39.58
N LEU A 348 -40.03 6.20 39.37
CA LEU A 348 -39.01 5.21 39.08
C LEU A 348 -38.57 5.30 37.62
N GLY A 349 -37.28 5.08 37.35
CA GLY A 349 -36.77 4.87 36.01
C GLY A 349 -37.35 3.58 35.40
N VAL A 350 -37.39 3.51 34.06
CA VAL A 350 -37.99 2.38 33.33
C VAL A 350 -37.39 1.03 33.73
N LEU A 351 -36.09 1.00 34.03
CA LEU A 351 -35.35 -0.21 34.42
C LEU A 351 -34.97 -0.22 35.91
N ALA A 352 -35.57 0.64 36.74
CA ALA A 352 -35.20 0.74 38.16
C ALA A 352 -35.41 -0.56 38.95
N GLY A 353 -36.35 -1.41 38.53
CA GLY A 353 -36.60 -2.73 39.12
C GLY A 353 -35.76 -3.87 38.52
N GLU A 354 -35.02 -3.63 37.45
CA GLU A 354 -34.29 -4.68 36.73
C GLU A 354 -32.93 -4.94 37.38
N SER A 355 -32.82 -6.04 38.14
CA SER A 355 -31.61 -6.39 38.89
C SER A 355 -30.39 -6.63 38.00
N LEU A 356 -30.56 -7.23 36.82
CA LEU A 356 -29.46 -7.49 35.89
C LEU A 356 -28.79 -6.18 35.46
N VAL A 357 -29.58 -5.19 35.07
CA VAL A 357 -29.11 -3.90 34.56
C VAL A 357 -28.62 -3.00 35.70
N SER A 358 -29.42 -2.87 36.76
CA SER A 358 -29.13 -1.95 37.88
C SER A 358 -28.00 -2.40 38.80
N MET A 359 -27.76 -3.71 38.94
CA MET A 359 -26.77 -4.26 39.86
C MET A 359 -25.64 -4.97 39.11
N THR A 360 -25.96 -6.02 38.36
CA THR A 360 -24.96 -6.95 37.82
C THR A 360 -24.10 -6.30 36.74
N ILE A 361 -24.70 -5.74 35.68
CA ILE A 361 -23.94 -5.17 34.55
C ILE A 361 -23.08 -3.99 35.02
N THR A 362 -23.67 -3.11 35.83
CA THR A 362 -22.99 -1.95 36.41
C THR A 362 -21.76 -2.36 37.22
N SER A 363 -21.90 -3.35 38.11
CA SER A 363 -20.83 -3.82 38.98
C SER A 363 -19.73 -4.58 38.21
N ASP A 364 -20.11 -5.45 37.28
CA ASP A 364 -19.18 -6.28 36.51
C ASP A 364 -18.35 -5.44 35.54
N LEU A 365 -18.98 -4.50 34.82
CA LEU A 365 -18.27 -3.57 33.94
C LEU A 365 -17.22 -2.78 34.71
N ARG A 366 -17.57 -2.27 35.90
CA ARG A 366 -16.64 -1.51 36.73
C ARG A 366 -15.51 -2.39 37.27
N THR A 367 -15.84 -3.57 37.80
CA THR A 367 -14.86 -4.50 38.37
C THR A 367 -13.87 -4.98 37.32
N LYS A 368 -14.35 -5.33 36.12
CA LYS A 368 -13.50 -5.77 35.01
C LYS A 368 -12.68 -4.64 34.39
N ALA A 369 -13.17 -3.40 34.42
CA ALA A 369 -12.45 -2.25 33.89
C ALA A 369 -11.31 -1.78 34.82
N ILE A 370 -11.56 -1.71 36.13
CA ILE A 370 -10.60 -1.10 37.09
C ILE A 370 -9.89 -2.10 38.01
N GLY A 371 -10.36 -3.35 38.06
CA GLY A 371 -9.73 -4.42 38.83
C GLY A 371 -8.33 -4.78 38.32
N ASP A 372 -7.57 -5.46 39.18
CA ASP A 372 -6.28 -6.00 38.80
C ASP A 372 -6.43 -7.10 37.74
N VAL A 373 -5.64 -6.98 36.67
CA VAL A 373 -5.52 -8.03 35.67
C VAL A 373 -4.56 -9.10 36.18
N THR A 374 -5.13 -10.20 36.65
CA THR A 374 -4.38 -11.36 37.12
C THR A 374 -3.56 -11.99 35.98
N GLY A 375 -2.27 -12.22 36.21
CA GLY A 375 -1.35 -12.81 35.22
C GLY A 375 -0.37 -11.82 34.60
N LEU A 376 -0.56 -10.51 34.81
CA LEU A 376 0.45 -9.51 34.49
C LEU A 376 1.56 -9.47 35.56
N THR A 377 2.77 -9.14 35.12
CA THR A 377 3.94 -8.91 35.99
C THR A 377 4.40 -7.46 35.83
N GLY A 378 4.88 -6.84 36.91
CA GLY A 378 5.32 -5.44 36.92
C GLY A 378 4.44 -4.52 37.76
N SER A 379 4.58 -3.21 37.55
CA SER A 379 3.85 -2.17 38.32
C SER A 379 2.53 -1.75 37.66
N ILE A 380 2.36 -2.03 36.38
CA ILE A 380 1.13 -1.71 35.62
C ILE A 380 0.28 -2.96 35.47
N THR A 381 -0.66 -3.14 36.40
CA THR A 381 -1.61 -4.29 36.43
C THR A 381 -3.08 -3.87 36.33
N ARG A 382 -3.37 -2.57 36.41
CA ARG A 382 -4.73 -2.01 36.34
C ARG A 382 -4.73 -0.60 35.78
N LEU A 383 -5.92 -0.07 35.46
CA LEU A 383 -6.10 1.31 34.97
C LEU A 383 -5.61 2.38 35.95
N GLU A 384 -5.70 2.13 37.25
CA GLU A 384 -5.19 3.05 38.27
C GLU A 384 -3.68 3.26 38.17
N SER A 385 -2.91 2.21 37.82
CA SER A 385 -1.46 2.29 37.65
C SER A 385 -1.03 3.26 36.54
N ILE A 386 -1.95 3.61 35.63
CA ILE A 386 -1.72 4.56 34.54
C ILE A 386 -2.55 5.85 34.71
N GLY A 387 -3.03 6.13 35.93
CA GLY A 387 -3.66 7.40 36.30
C GLY A 387 -5.18 7.49 36.13
N TYR A 388 -5.85 6.41 35.72
CA TYR A 388 -7.31 6.37 35.63
C TYR A 388 -7.92 5.80 36.92
N SER A 389 -8.74 6.58 37.63
CA SER A 389 -9.36 6.17 38.89
C SER A 389 -10.87 6.47 38.92
N THR A 390 -11.58 5.92 39.91
CA THR A 390 -12.95 6.33 40.22
C THR A 390 -12.98 7.23 41.46
N SER A 391 -13.99 8.08 41.56
CA SER A 391 -14.19 8.97 42.70
C SER A 391 -14.83 8.28 43.91
N GLY A 392 -15.21 7.00 43.80
CA GLY A 392 -15.96 6.25 44.82
C GLY A 392 -17.44 6.62 44.91
N TYR A 393 -17.81 7.85 44.56
CA TYR A 393 -19.19 8.36 44.58
C TYR A 393 -19.95 8.16 43.27
N SER A 394 -19.25 7.82 42.18
CA SER A 394 -19.86 7.50 40.89
C SER A 394 -19.24 6.25 40.27
N ASN A 395 -19.95 5.67 39.31
CA ASN A 395 -19.47 4.57 38.48
C ASN A 395 -18.63 5.07 37.28
N GLN A 396 -18.23 6.34 37.29
CA GLN A 396 -17.42 6.93 36.23
C GLN A 396 -15.93 6.78 36.54
N ILE A 397 -15.16 6.51 35.48
CA ILE A 397 -13.70 6.44 35.47
C ILE A 397 -13.17 7.74 34.89
N THR A 398 -12.22 8.38 35.56
CA THR A 398 -11.63 9.65 35.15
C THR A 398 -10.11 9.54 35.11
N LEU A 399 -9.48 10.25 34.16
CA LEU A 399 -8.04 10.45 34.18
C LEU A 399 -7.71 11.46 35.28
N SER A 400 -7.38 10.94 36.47
CA SER A 400 -7.11 11.75 37.66
C SER A 400 -5.64 12.16 37.74
N ASP A 401 -4.74 11.41 37.10
CA ASP A 401 -3.32 11.72 37.01
C ASP A 401 -2.80 11.54 35.57
N SER A 402 -2.78 12.63 34.81
CA SER A 402 -2.23 12.62 33.45
C SER A 402 -0.72 12.42 33.42
N ALA A 403 0.01 12.82 34.47
CA ALA A 403 1.46 12.67 34.53
C ALA A 403 1.87 11.20 34.75
N ALA A 404 1.08 10.44 35.51
CA ALA A 404 1.23 8.99 35.63
C ALA A 404 1.05 8.29 34.28
N LEU A 405 0.05 8.69 33.48
CA LEU A 405 -0.15 8.16 32.13
C LEU A 405 1.05 8.48 31.21
N ASP A 406 1.51 9.72 31.24
CA ASP A 406 2.68 10.16 30.46
C ASP A 406 3.94 9.38 30.84
N THR A 407 4.15 9.15 32.13
CA THR A 407 5.29 8.38 32.65
C THR A 407 5.18 6.90 32.27
N ALA A 408 3.99 6.31 32.40
CA ALA A 408 3.74 4.93 32.01
C ALA A 408 4.02 4.68 30.53
N LEU A 409 3.61 5.60 29.64
CA LEU A 409 3.87 5.49 28.20
C LEU A 409 5.35 5.69 27.85
N ARG A 410 6.04 6.61 28.53
CA ARG A 410 7.44 6.92 28.28
C ARG A 410 8.40 5.85 28.80
N GLU A 411 8.14 5.32 29.99
CA GLU A 411 9.09 4.45 30.71
C GLU A 411 8.67 2.97 30.69
N ASN A 412 7.38 2.68 30.57
CA ASN A 412 6.82 1.33 30.73
C ASN A 412 5.82 0.96 29.63
N GLN A 413 6.01 1.47 28.40
CA GLN A 413 5.08 1.26 27.28
C GLN A 413 4.74 -0.23 27.04
N GLY A 414 5.73 -1.11 27.18
CA GLY A 414 5.54 -2.56 27.05
C GLY A 414 4.51 -3.11 28.05
N GLN A 415 4.53 -2.63 29.30
CA GLN A 415 3.55 -3.04 30.31
C GLN A 415 2.17 -2.44 30.05
N VAL A 416 2.09 -1.18 29.59
CA VAL A 416 0.82 -0.58 29.14
C VAL A 416 0.21 -1.40 28.00
N LYS A 417 1.01 -1.80 27.03
CA LYS A 417 0.57 -2.69 25.94
C LYS A 417 0.03 -4.01 26.51
N SER A 418 0.77 -4.68 27.39
CA SER A 418 0.34 -5.93 28.01
C SER A 418 -0.97 -5.79 28.80
N LEU A 419 -1.18 -4.68 29.52
CA LEU A 419 -2.42 -4.40 30.24
C LEU A 419 -3.65 -4.49 29.32
N PHE A 420 -3.59 -3.89 28.12
CA PHE A 420 -4.73 -3.83 27.22
C PHE A 420 -4.81 -5.03 26.26
N THR A 421 -3.69 -5.44 25.66
CA THR A 421 -3.70 -6.29 24.46
C THR A 421 -3.28 -7.74 24.71
N THR A 422 -3.06 -8.15 25.96
CA THR A 422 -2.75 -9.56 26.25
C THR A 422 -3.98 -10.41 25.90
N THR A 423 -3.81 -11.38 25.00
CA THR A 423 -4.95 -12.12 24.39
C THR A 423 -5.71 -12.99 25.36
N THR A 424 -5.08 -13.46 26.44
CA THR A 424 -5.67 -14.37 27.42
C THR A 424 -6.37 -13.66 28.57
N HIS A 425 -5.82 -12.53 29.03
CA HIS A 425 -6.31 -11.85 30.23
C HIS A 425 -6.19 -10.32 30.18
N GLY A 426 -5.78 -9.70 29.08
CA GLY A 426 -5.74 -8.25 28.97
C GLY A 426 -7.13 -7.63 29.06
N LEU A 427 -7.23 -6.34 29.42
CA LEU A 427 -8.50 -5.64 29.60
C LEU A 427 -9.43 -5.77 28.38
N ALA A 428 -8.88 -5.71 27.17
CA ALA A 428 -9.67 -5.87 25.95
C ALA A 428 -10.27 -7.28 25.84
N ALA A 429 -9.48 -8.33 26.12
CA ALA A 429 -9.93 -9.71 26.08
C ALA A 429 -10.98 -9.98 27.17
N THR A 430 -10.73 -9.57 28.41
CA THR A 430 -11.66 -9.75 29.52
C THR A 430 -12.98 -9.02 29.30
N MET A 431 -12.93 -7.79 28.76
CA MET A 431 -14.14 -7.04 28.42
C MET A 431 -14.89 -7.68 27.26
N TYR A 432 -14.18 -8.15 26.22
CA TYR A 432 -14.78 -8.84 25.09
C TYR A 432 -15.51 -10.11 25.53
N THR A 433 -14.87 -11.00 26.28
CA THR A 433 -15.50 -12.23 26.79
C THR A 433 -16.73 -11.93 27.65
N TYR A 434 -16.69 -10.88 28.47
CA TYR A 434 -17.84 -10.48 29.27
C TYR A 434 -19.00 -10.00 28.40
N LEU A 435 -18.73 -9.12 27.43
CA LEU A 435 -19.75 -8.62 26.52
C LEU A 435 -20.32 -9.73 25.65
N ASP A 436 -19.49 -10.66 25.21
CA ASP A 436 -19.88 -11.84 24.44
C ASP A 436 -20.88 -12.70 25.24
N THR A 437 -20.56 -13.11 26.47
CA THR A 437 -21.50 -13.86 27.32
C THR A 437 -22.78 -13.09 27.67
N LEU A 438 -22.72 -11.76 27.72
CA LEU A 438 -23.87 -10.92 28.03
C LEU A 438 -24.83 -10.76 26.84
N LEU A 439 -24.28 -10.66 25.63
CA LEU A 439 -24.98 -10.31 24.38
C LEU A 439 -25.25 -11.51 23.47
N ASP A 440 -24.69 -12.68 23.78
CA ASP A 440 -24.96 -13.91 23.05
C ASP A 440 -26.46 -14.26 23.00
N ASP A 441 -26.86 -15.09 22.04
CA ASP A 441 -28.26 -15.48 21.82
C ASP A 441 -28.84 -16.25 23.03
N GLU A 442 -27.99 -16.94 23.80
CA GLU A 442 -28.35 -17.58 25.08
C GLU A 442 -27.87 -16.75 26.30
N GLY A 443 -27.48 -15.51 26.07
CA GLY A 443 -26.92 -14.60 27.06
C GLY A 443 -27.94 -14.10 28.10
N ALA A 444 -27.42 -13.44 29.14
CA ALA A 444 -28.25 -12.97 30.25
C ALA A 444 -29.24 -11.86 29.84
N LEU A 445 -28.89 -11.02 28.85
CA LEU A 445 -29.81 -9.99 28.35
C LEU A 445 -30.98 -10.59 27.57
N GLU A 446 -30.70 -11.51 26.65
CA GLU A 446 -31.73 -12.18 25.85
C GLU A 446 -32.67 -13.01 26.74
N THR A 447 -32.10 -13.72 27.72
CA THR A 447 -32.87 -14.46 28.72
C THR A 447 -33.81 -13.54 29.52
N THR A 448 -33.32 -12.36 29.92
CA THR A 448 -34.14 -11.38 30.66
C THR A 448 -35.26 -10.81 29.79
N GLN A 449 -34.96 -10.48 28.54
CA GLN A 449 -35.97 -10.01 27.58
C GLN A 449 -37.06 -11.06 27.32
N THR A 450 -36.66 -12.33 27.17
CA THR A 450 -37.59 -13.46 27.03
C THR A 450 -38.49 -13.61 28.25
N ASN A 451 -37.92 -13.53 29.46
CA ASN A 451 -38.69 -13.60 30.71
C ASN A 451 -39.70 -12.47 30.84
N LEU A 452 -39.31 -11.23 30.53
CA LEU A 452 -40.22 -10.09 30.54
C LEU A 452 -41.34 -10.23 29.49
N THR A 453 -41.01 -10.71 28.30
CA THR A 453 -41.99 -10.97 27.23
C THR A 453 -43.02 -12.02 27.66
N ASN A 454 -42.58 -13.08 28.32
CA ASN A 454 -43.46 -14.11 28.85
C ASN A 454 -44.36 -13.58 29.99
N GLN A 455 -43.83 -12.70 30.85
CA GLN A 455 -44.63 -12.03 31.88
C GLN A 455 -45.71 -11.14 31.26
N ILE A 456 -45.38 -10.35 30.23
CA ILE A 456 -46.34 -9.53 29.50
C ILE A 456 -47.46 -10.40 28.94
N LYS A 457 -47.11 -11.51 28.28
CA LYS A 457 -48.09 -12.45 27.72
C LYS A 457 -49.02 -13.03 28.80
N SER A 458 -48.47 -13.42 29.95
CA SER A 458 -49.28 -13.94 31.06
C SER A 458 -50.23 -12.89 31.64
N ILE A 459 -49.80 -11.62 31.70
CA ILE A 459 -50.64 -10.51 32.13
C ILE A 459 -51.76 -10.26 31.12
N ASP A 460 -51.46 -10.27 29.82
CA ASP A 460 -52.48 -10.10 28.76
C ASP A 460 -53.55 -11.20 28.83
N GLU A 461 -53.15 -12.45 29.06
CA GLU A 461 -54.07 -13.57 29.27
C GLU A 461 -54.95 -13.35 30.53
N GLN A 462 -54.37 -12.88 31.63
CA GLN A 462 -55.11 -12.55 32.85
C GLN A 462 -56.12 -11.41 32.62
N ILE A 463 -55.72 -10.36 31.89
CA ILE A 463 -56.60 -9.23 31.54
C ILE A 463 -57.80 -9.75 30.74
N ALA A 464 -57.55 -10.55 29.70
CA ALA A 464 -58.61 -11.12 28.88
C ALA A 464 -59.58 -11.99 29.70
N ASP A 465 -59.08 -12.77 30.66
CA ASP A 465 -59.91 -13.57 31.57
C ASP A 465 -60.78 -12.71 32.48
N HIS A 466 -60.21 -11.62 33.01
CA HIS A 466 -60.93 -10.66 33.82
C HIS A 466 -62.02 -9.94 33.03
N GLU A 467 -61.73 -9.51 31.80
CA GLU A 467 -62.71 -8.91 30.90
C GLU A 467 -63.87 -9.87 30.60
N ARG A 468 -63.57 -11.15 30.31
CA ARG A 468 -64.59 -12.20 30.12
C ARG A 468 -65.50 -12.34 31.35
N ARG A 469 -64.92 -12.35 32.56
CA ARG A 469 -65.70 -12.42 33.80
C ARG A 469 -66.59 -11.20 34.03
N VAL A 470 -66.06 -10.00 33.76
CA VAL A 470 -66.83 -8.75 33.87
C VAL A 470 -68.00 -8.74 32.87
N GLN A 471 -67.77 -9.19 31.64
CA GLN A 471 -68.83 -9.31 30.63
C GLN A 471 -69.92 -10.31 31.04
N MET A 472 -69.56 -11.50 31.52
CA MET A 472 -70.54 -12.49 32.00
C MET A 472 -71.38 -11.97 33.17
N ASN A 473 -70.76 -11.25 34.12
CA ASN A 473 -71.46 -10.62 35.21
C ASN A 473 -72.43 -9.55 34.70
N ARG A 474 -71.99 -8.71 33.76
CA ARG A 474 -72.83 -7.70 33.12
C ARG A 474 -74.04 -8.33 32.42
N GLU A 475 -73.85 -9.40 31.64
CA GLU A 475 -74.94 -10.12 30.98
C GLU A 475 -75.92 -10.73 31.99
N THR A 476 -75.41 -11.30 33.07
CA THR A 476 -76.25 -11.88 34.14
C THR A 476 -77.11 -10.80 34.80
N LEU A 477 -76.53 -9.64 35.09
CA LEU A 477 -77.26 -8.49 35.62
C LEU A 477 -78.30 -7.97 34.64
N ILE A 478 -77.98 -7.87 33.34
CA ILE A 478 -78.93 -7.48 32.29
C ILE A 478 -80.09 -8.47 32.25
N ARG A 479 -79.81 -9.78 32.24
CA ARG A 479 -80.86 -10.82 32.22
C ARG A 479 -81.72 -10.76 33.48
N GLY A 480 -81.12 -10.54 34.64
CA GLY A 480 -81.84 -10.33 35.90
C GLY A 480 -82.75 -9.11 35.86
N PHE A 481 -82.25 -7.99 35.31
CA PHE A 481 -83.02 -6.77 35.12
C PHE A 481 -84.22 -6.99 34.18
N VAL A 482 -84.01 -7.60 33.02
CA VAL A 482 -85.09 -7.93 32.07
C VAL A 482 -86.15 -8.84 32.70
N ASN A 483 -85.73 -9.87 33.46
CA ASN A 483 -86.66 -10.75 34.16
C ASN A 483 -87.46 -9.99 35.24
N MET A 484 -86.84 -9.05 35.95
CA MET A 484 -87.54 -8.18 36.90
C MET A 484 -88.54 -7.26 36.21
N GLU A 485 -88.20 -6.67 35.06
CA GLU A 485 -89.14 -5.87 34.25
C GLU A 485 -90.35 -6.70 33.79
N GLN A 486 -90.12 -7.94 33.33
CA GLN A 486 -91.20 -8.85 32.96
C GLN A 486 -92.09 -9.22 34.16
N ALA A 487 -91.49 -9.50 35.32
CA ALA A 487 -92.24 -9.78 36.54
C ALA A 487 -93.06 -8.56 36.98
N GLN A 488 -92.50 -7.35 36.90
CA GLN A 488 -93.20 -6.11 37.22
C GLN A 488 -94.35 -5.84 36.25
N SER A 489 -94.16 -6.08 34.94
CA SER A 489 -95.22 -6.01 33.94
C SER A 489 -96.35 -7.00 34.25
N LYS A 490 -96.02 -8.24 34.64
CA LYS A 490 -97.00 -9.23 35.08
C LYS A 490 -97.77 -8.79 36.33
N ILE A 491 -97.07 -8.30 37.35
CA ILE A 491 -97.71 -7.76 38.57
C ILE A 491 -98.64 -6.60 38.23
N ASN A 492 -98.23 -5.68 37.34
CA ASN A 492 -99.07 -4.57 36.91
C ASN A 492 -100.31 -5.04 36.14
N ASN A 493 -100.19 -6.09 35.32
CA ASN A 493 -101.33 -6.73 34.66
C ASN A 493 -102.28 -7.40 35.67
N ASP A 494 -101.74 -8.14 36.65
CA ASP A 494 -102.52 -8.79 37.71
C ASP A 494 -103.20 -7.74 38.61
N MET A 495 -102.52 -6.63 38.92
CA MET A 495 -103.08 -5.48 39.64
C MET A 495 -104.21 -4.82 38.86
N SER A 496 -104.04 -4.62 37.55
CA SER A 496 -105.09 -4.07 36.66
C SER A 496 -106.30 -5.00 36.58
N PHE A 497 -106.07 -6.33 36.54
CA PHE A 497 -107.11 -7.34 36.57
C PHE A 497 -107.87 -7.36 37.91
N LEU A 498 -107.16 -7.20 39.04
CA LEU A 498 -107.80 -7.06 40.36
C LEU A 498 -108.62 -5.77 40.46
N MET A 499 -108.08 -4.64 39.99
CA MET A 499 -108.79 -3.36 39.98
C MET A 499 -110.06 -3.36 39.12
N SER A 500 -110.11 -4.13 38.02
CA SER A 500 -111.31 -4.26 37.20
C SER A 500 -112.41 -5.11 37.83
N ARG A 501 -112.06 -5.95 38.82
CA ARG A 501 -113.01 -6.81 39.56
C ARG A 501 -113.64 -6.15 40.78
N PHE A 502 -113.07 -5.03 41.26
CA PHE A 502 -113.56 -4.25 42.41
C PHE A 502 -114.24 -2.93 42.00
N LYS A 503 -114.80 -2.86 40.78
CA LYS A 503 -115.69 -1.78 40.33
C LYS A 503 -117.12 -2.25 40.21
#